data_AF-A0A7V9NRR0-F1
#
_entry.id   AF-A0A7V9NRR0-F1
#
_cell.length_a   1.000
_cell.length_b   1.000
_cell.length_c   1.000
_cell.angle_alpha   90.00
_cell.angle_beta   90.00
_cell.angle_gamma   90.00
#
_symmetry.space_group_name_H-M   'P 1'
#
loop_
_entity.id
_entity.type
_entity.pdbx_description
1 polymer ?
#
loop_
_entity_poly.entity_id
_entity_poly.type
_entity_poly.pdbx_seq_one_letter_code
_entity_poly.pdbx_strand_id
1 'polypeptide(L)'
;MASVVLPSRAGSQNVRKGAPLLLLIAGLIIALAVLPSALNLPQTNPSTTLEYAPVPPEDNETPPPVGNFDSFGLGQSSSIESGIADGSIGGGDAPRPTNSPGKNTSTKRCVQTPKGPKQTEDPLAPPCVPDYNCKDNGGATYQGVTANEIRLLFYFDSGIVDIQTSRGDESRPSNKLYDLFKEQEPDEHIYARLIRGWAKYFEDRYQLYCRKPHFFVYYGSRGDDGPEAKRADAAQNFKEVQPFAVISDSLASNDAYLEAMARRGVLNFGSFIGREESFYKRFPKLVWGYSPTLETQAAQYTDYFCKQIKPYPATFAGGDLQGKKRRYGIVYTNDPNQPQLTKLKDLVKKNIETQCKIEQPGGIPEAPWKPCCFAEDNLTGNQYASEAMAKFSDPGQAGGAVTTIIWPGGIESKFTDAAVQRNYLPEWIQLGDGSTDGYVPTQYQNPIAFNGHAWVVSYQTKQVDRAQERCFSAYKDADPRAPDTDVRGRACALYERLRQLFTGIQVAGPKLGPTSVDKGYHAIPKIASEDPATPACFYNVDDYSCVKDGVAMWWDANAVAPNNSNPGCWRMPNGAKRYIVGQFPSQETQTMKGPN
;
A
#
# COMPACT_ATOMS: atom_id res chain seq x y z
N MET A 1 5.92 -40.51 -14.59
CA MET A 1 5.06 -41.49 -15.30
C MET A 1 3.63 -41.35 -14.79
N ALA A 2 2.66 -42.00 -15.43
CA ALA A 2 1.20 -41.77 -15.34
C ALA A 2 0.72 -40.56 -16.17
N SER A 3 -0.03 -40.85 -17.23
CA SER A 3 -0.60 -39.86 -18.16
C SER A 3 -2.11 -39.72 -17.90
N VAL A 4 -2.66 -38.52 -18.12
CA VAL A 4 -4.11 -38.32 -18.25
C VAL A 4 -4.38 -37.69 -19.61
N VAL A 5 -5.29 -38.31 -20.38
CA VAL A 5 -5.70 -37.85 -21.71
C VAL A 5 -7.01 -37.07 -21.58
N LEU A 6 -7.06 -35.86 -22.13
CA LEU A 6 -8.30 -35.10 -22.28
C LEU A 6 -8.91 -35.35 -23.67
N PRO A 7 -10.21 -35.65 -23.78
CA PRO A 7 -10.84 -35.94 -25.07
C PRO A 7 -11.11 -34.66 -25.86
N SER A 8 -10.73 -34.65 -27.13
CA SER A 8 -11.12 -33.59 -28.06
C SER A 8 -12.59 -33.76 -28.49
N ARG A 9 -13.31 -32.64 -28.61
CA ARG A 9 -14.56 -32.56 -29.38
C ARG A 9 -14.40 -31.51 -30.49
N ALA A 10 -14.58 -31.96 -31.72
CA ALA A 10 -14.59 -31.11 -32.91
C ALA A 10 -16.01 -31.04 -33.51
N GLY A 11 -16.27 -29.97 -34.25
CA GLY A 11 -17.39 -29.90 -35.20
C GLY A 11 -18.54 -28.97 -34.81
N SER A 12 -18.53 -27.75 -35.37
CA SER A 12 -19.57 -27.24 -36.28
C SER A 12 -19.35 -25.74 -36.57
N GLN A 13 -19.24 -25.37 -37.84
CA GLN A 13 -19.22 -23.97 -38.30
C GLN A 13 -20.53 -23.60 -39.00
N ASN A 14 -20.72 -22.30 -39.22
CA ASN A 14 -21.66 -21.68 -40.17
C ASN A 14 -23.16 -21.64 -39.81
N VAL A 15 -23.55 -20.65 -38.99
CA VAL A 15 -24.86 -19.99 -39.12
C VAL A 15 -24.72 -18.46 -39.04
N ARG A 16 -25.09 -17.78 -40.14
CA ARG A 16 -25.50 -16.35 -40.24
C ARG A 16 -24.57 -15.26 -39.66
N LYS A 17 -23.69 -14.73 -40.52
CA LYS A 17 -23.25 -13.31 -40.43
C LYS A 17 -24.48 -12.40 -40.64
N GLY A 18 -24.68 -11.39 -39.79
CA GLY A 18 -25.73 -10.36 -39.98
C GLY A 18 -26.30 -9.76 -38.68
N ALA A 19 -26.37 -10.53 -37.60
CA ALA A 19 -26.98 -10.10 -36.33
C ALA A 19 -26.41 -8.81 -35.68
N PRO A 20 -25.08 -8.56 -35.61
CA PRO A 20 -24.57 -7.47 -34.77
C PRO A 20 -24.84 -6.07 -35.33
N LEU A 21 -25.04 -5.91 -36.64
CA LEU A 21 -25.28 -4.59 -37.25
C LEU A 21 -26.67 -4.04 -36.91
N LEU A 22 -27.68 -4.91 -36.90
CA LEU A 22 -29.06 -4.53 -36.54
C LEU A 22 -29.19 -4.13 -35.07
N LEU A 23 -28.45 -4.78 -34.17
CA LEU A 23 -28.41 -4.41 -32.75
C LEU A 23 -27.76 -3.05 -32.52
N LEU A 24 -26.69 -2.72 -33.25
CA LEU A 24 -26.06 -1.40 -33.20
C LEU A 24 -27.00 -0.28 -33.70
N ILE A 25 -27.71 -0.49 -34.81
CA ILE A 25 -28.66 0.48 -35.35
C ILE A 25 -29.84 0.69 -34.39
N ALA A 26 -30.39 -0.38 -33.82
CA ALA A 26 -31.44 -0.30 -32.80
C ALA A 26 -30.98 0.49 -31.55
N GLY A 27 -29.77 0.22 -31.06
CA GLY A 27 -29.19 0.94 -29.92
C GLY A 27 -29.00 2.44 -30.19
N LEU A 28 -28.57 2.82 -31.40
CA LEU A 28 -28.38 4.22 -31.77
C LEU A 28 -29.70 5.01 -31.85
N ILE A 29 -30.76 4.38 -32.37
CA ILE A 29 -32.10 4.98 -32.46
C ILE A 29 -32.70 5.18 -31.06
N ILE A 30 -32.51 4.22 -30.15
CA ILE A 30 -32.95 4.35 -28.75
C ILE A 30 -32.17 5.47 -28.04
N ALA A 31 -30.85 5.57 -28.24
CA ALA A 31 -30.04 6.64 -27.65
C ALA A 31 -30.47 8.05 -28.10
N LEU A 32 -30.85 8.21 -29.37
CA LEU A 32 -31.36 9.48 -29.91
C LEU A 32 -32.79 9.82 -29.43
N ALA A 33 -33.63 8.81 -29.15
CA ALA A 33 -35.00 9.02 -28.68
C ALA A 33 -35.11 9.37 -27.18
N VAL A 34 -34.07 9.09 -26.39
CA VAL A 34 -34.09 9.19 -24.91
C VAL A 34 -33.38 10.44 -24.37
N LEU A 35 -32.86 11.32 -25.23
CA LEU A 35 -32.10 12.52 -24.85
C LEU A 35 -32.77 13.87 -25.20
N PRO A 36 -33.90 14.24 -24.56
CA PRO A 36 -34.32 15.63 -24.51
C PRO A 36 -33.48 16.42 -23.49
N SER A 37 -33.01 17.61 -23.89
CA SER A 37 -32.54 18.69 -23.00
C SER A 37 -31.31 18.40 -22.09
N ALA A 38 -30.15 18.18 -22.71
CA ALA A 38 -28.84 18.21 -22.03
C ALA A 38 -27.85 19.23 -22.66
N LEU A 39 -28.34 20.42 -22.99
CA LEU A 39 -27.57 21.49 -23.66
C LEU A 39 -27.93 22.89 -23.10
N ASN A 40 -27.52 23.14 -21.86
CA ASN A 40 -27.44 24.48 -21.26
C ASN A 40 -26.28 24.48 -20.25
N LEU A 41 -25.18 25.15 -20.60
CA LEU A 41 -24.00 25.31 -19.75
C LEU A 41 -24.12 26.60 -18.91
N PRO A 42 -24.14 26.55 -17.57
CA PRO A 42 -23.98 27.75 -16.76
C PRO A 42 -22.53 28.25 -16.86
N GLN A 43 -22.34 29.50 -17.25
CA GLN A 43 -21.02 30.14 -17.27
C GLN A 43 -20.55 30.45 -15.84
N THR A 44 -19.39 29.92 -15.45
CA THR A 44 -18.74 30.26 -14.17
C THR A 44 -17.80 31.45 -14.36
N ASN A 45 -18.15 32.60 -13.79
CA ASN A 45 -17.26 33.76 -13.74
C ASN A 45 -16.06 33.52 -12.80
N PRO A 46 -14.81 33.82 -13.21
CA PRO A 46 -13.63 33.62 -12.37
C PRO A 46 -13.24 34.92 -11.62
N SER A 47 -13.41 34.96 -10.29
CA SER A 47 -12.84 36.04 -9.47
C SER A 47 -12.69 35.68 -7.99
N THR A 48 -11.53 35.14 -7.60
CA THR A 48 -10.73 35.54 -6.42
C THR A 48 -9.47 34.67 -6.35
N THR A 49 -8.38 35.13 -6.97
CA THR A 49 -7.03 34.68 -6.63
C THR A 49 -6.61 35.34 -5.31
N LEU A 50 -6.05 34.56 -4.39
CA LEU A 50 -5.22 35.06 -3.30
C LEU A 50 -3.88 34.32 -3.33
N GLU A 51 -3.01 34.88 -4.17
CA GLU A 51 -1.57 34.61 -4.25
C GLU A 51 -0.87 35.27 -3.06
N TYR A 52 -0.08 34.54 -2.27
CA TYR A 52 0.92 35.14 -1.36
C TYR A 52 2.06 34.19 -0.99
N ALA A 53 3.22 34.43 -1.59
CA ALA A 53 4.56 34.17 -1.04
C ALA A 53 5.53 35.10 -1.80
N PRO A 54 6.47 35.79 -1.13
CA PRO A 54 7.83 35.24 -1.10
C PRO A 54 8.68 35.53 0.16
N VAL A 55 9.37 34.47 0.63
CA VAL A 55 10.78 34.33 1.10
C VAL A 55 11.43 35.43 2.01
N PRO A 56 12.11 35.07 3.12
CA PRO A 56 12.68 36.00 4.14
C PRO A 56 14.21 36.25 3.91
N PRO A 57 14.98 36.85 4.85
CA PRO A 57 15.38 36.29 6.18
C PRO A 57 15.11 37.32 7.34
N GLU A 58 15.64 37.34 8.58
CA GLU A 58 16.78 36.70 9.30
C GLU A 58 16.43 36.35 10.78
N ASP A 59 17.34 35.64 11.46
CA ASP A 59 17.47 35.22 12.88
C ASP A 59 16.68 35.93 14.02
N ASN A 60 15.93 35.15 14.82
CA ASN A 60 16.36 34.71 16.17
C ASN A 60 15.42 33.67 16.82
N GLU A 61 15.84 33.10 17.97
CA GLU A 61 15.26 31.89 18.58
C GLU A 61 13.77 31.96 19.00
N THR A 62 12.96 31.01 18.52
CA THR A 62 11.99 30.24 19.34
C THR A 62 11.47 29.04 18.55
N PRO A 63 11.33 27.84 19.15
CA PRO A 63 10.68 26.72 18.48
C PRO A 63 9.17 26.98 18.30
N PRO A 64 8.56 26.62 17.16
CA PRO A 64 7.13 26.85 16.93
C PRO A 64 6.28 26.06 17.93
N PRO A 65 5.13 26.60 18.37
CA PRO A 65 4.30 25.97 19.39
C PRO A 65 3.75 24.62 18.93
N VAL A 66 3.66 23.67 19.87
CA VAL A 66 3.09 22.33 19.65
C VAL A 66 1.67 22.49 19.10
N GLY A 67 1.42 21.88 17.94
CA GLY A 67 0.16 22.04 17.21
C GLY A 67 -1.05 21.56 18.00
N ASN A 68 -1.79 22.49 18.61
CA ASN A 68 -2.97 22.15 19.39
C ASN A 68 -4.19 21.93 18.46
N PHE A 69 -4.70 20.69 18.45
CA PHE A 69 -5.85 20.27 17.66
C PHE A 69 -7.18 20.89 18.11
N ASP A 70 -7.25 21.54 19.29
CA ASP A 70 -8.42 22.34 19.70
C ASP A 70 -8.80 23.41 18.66
N SER A 71 -7.83 23.90 17.89
CA SER A 71 -8.04 24.87 16.80
C SER A 71 -8.86 24.34 15.61
N PHE A 72 -9.01 23.02 15.46
CA PHE A 72 -9.72 22.40 14.32
C PHE A 72 -11.23 22.22 14.50
N GLY A 73 -11.83 22.79 15.55
CA GLY A 73 -13.29 23.01 15.63
C GLY A 73 -14.16 21.76 15.70
N LEU A 74 -13.59 20.58 15.96
CA LEU A 74 -14.28 19.27 15.97
C LEU A 74 -15.34 19.09 17.10
N GLY A 75 -15.63 20.15 17.87
CA GLY A 75 -16.53 20.13 19.03
C GLY A 75 -17.72 21.09 18.98
N GLN A 76 -17.81 22.01 18.02
CA GLN A 76 -18.92 22.98 17.93
C GLN A 76 -19.36 23.26 16.48
N SER A 77 -20.54 22.76 16.11
CA SER A 77 -21.29 23.25 14.96
C SER A 77 -22.12 24.47 15.39
N SER A 78 -21.83 25.64 14.83
CA SER A 78 -22.66 26.83 15.03
C SER A 78 -24.04 26.66 14.39
N SER A 79 -25.10 26.73 15.20
CA SER A 79 -26.47 26.90 14.73
C SER A 79 -26.64 28.31 14.16
N ILE A 80 -27.04 28.41 12.89
CA ILE A 80 -27.43 29.68 12.29
C ILE A 80 -28.86 30.00 12.70
N GLU A 81 -29.03 30.95 13.62
CA GLU A 81 -30.29 31.68 13.78
C GLU A 81 -30.02 33.10 14.31
N SER A 82 -30.90 34.05 13.98
CA SER A 82 -30.59 35.48 14.02
C SER A 82 -31.19 36.23 15.22
N GLY A 83 -30.37 37.08 15.87
CA GLY A 83 -30.81 38.06 16.87
C GLY A 83 -29.86 39.26 16.92
N ILE A 84 -30.40 40.46 17.12
CA ILE A 84 -29.68 41.75 17.13
C ILE A 84 -29.85 42.42 18.51
N ALA A 85 -28.94 43.36 18.84
CA ALA A 85 -28.92 44.28 20.00
C ALA A 85 -28.33 43.71 21.32
N ASP A 86 -27.61 44.50 22.14
CA ASP A 86 -26.84 45.75 21.88
C ASP A 86 -25.75 45.91 22.96
N GLY A 87 -24.84 46.86 22.79
CA GLY A 87 -23.53 46.92 23.42
C GLY A 87 -23.42 47.14 24.94
N SER A 88 -22.21 46.84 25.43
CA SER A 88 -21.48 47.69 26.39
C SER A 88 -19.98 47.37 26.35
N ILE A 89 -19.13 48.34 26.71
CA ILE A 89 -17.67 48.20 26.82
C ILE A 89 -17.29 48.21 28.30
N GLY A 90 -16.45 47.27 28.73
CA GLY A 90 -15.83 47.27 30.06
C GLY A 90 -14.56 46.44 30.07
N GLY A 91 -13.41 47.08 30.29
CA GLY A 91 -12.12 46.41 30.47
C GLY A 91 -11.79 46.22 31.95
N GLY A 92 -11.22 45.06 32.31
CA GLY A 92 -10.75 44.77 33.67
C GLY A 92 -10.15 43.37 33.78
N ASP A 93 -8.93 43.32 34.30
CA ASP A 93 -8.17 42.17 34.85
C ASP A 93 -8.30 40.77 34.23
N ALA A 94 -7.15 40.25 33.76
CA ALA A 94 -7.00 38.85 33.37
C ALA A 94 -6.97 37.92 34.60
N PRO A 95 -7.90 36.96 34.74
CA PRO A 95 -7.87 36.00 35.85
C PRO A 95 -6.69 35.02 35.71
N ARG A 96 -5.87 34.98 36.75
CA ARG A 96 -4.79 34.00 36.96
C ARG A 96 -5.38 32.56 36.92
N PRO A 97 -4.66 31.54 36.40
CA PRO A 97 -5.25 30.21 36.15
C PRO A 97 -5.89 29.59 37.39
N THR A 98 -7.22 29.49 37.39
CA THR A 98 -7.98 28.80 38.44
C THR A 98 -7.90 27.29 38.21
N ASN A 99 -7.19 26.58 39.08
CA ASN A 99 -7.19 25.12 39.09
C ASN A 99 -8.62 24.59 39.33
N SER A 100 -9.27 24.09 38.28
CA SER A 100 -10.57 23.43 38.33
C SER A 100 -10.39 21.91 38.37
N PRO A 101 -10.47 21.24 39.55
CA PRO A 101 -10.41 19.79 39.64
C PRO A 101 -11.73 19.17 39.12
N GLY A 102 -11.81 18.91 37.82
CA GLY A 102 -13.08 18.59 37.14
C GLY A 102 -12.98 17.56 36.02
N LYS A 103 -12.92 16.26 36.41
CA LYS A 103 -13.10 15.06 35.57
C LYS A 103 -12.07 14.82 34.43
N ASN A 104 -11.17 13.87 34.69
CA ASN A 104 -10.71 12.96 33.63
C ASN A 104 -11.93 12.27 32.98
N THR A 105 -12.18 12.50 31.70
CA THR A 105 -13.11 11.71 30.87
C THR A 105 -12.32 10.75 29.98
N SER A 106 -11.57 9.85 30.62
CA SER A 106 -10.83 8.76 30.00
C SER A 106 -11.70 7.50 29.99
N THR A 107 -12.28 7.14 28.84
CA THR A 107 -12.82 5.79 28.61
C THR A 107 -12.22 5.07 27.40
N LYS A 108 -11.39 5.73 26.57
CA LYS A 108 -10.39 5.09 25.70
C LYS A 108 -9.03 4.93 26.38
N ARG A 109 -8.38 3.78 26.17
CA ARG A 109 -7.12 3.37 26.80
C ARG A 109 -5.90 4.07 26.17
N CYS A 110 -5.83 5.41 26.21
CA CYS A 110 -4.76 6.20 25.58
C CYS A 110 -3.35 5.74 25.99
N VAL A 111 -2.42 5.71 25.03
CA VAL A 111 -1.01 5.37 25.25
C VAL A 111 -0.18 6.65 25.26
N GLN A 112 0.52 6.94 26.35
CA GLN A 112 1.39 8.12 26.41
C GLN A 112 2.69 7.87 25.63
N THR A 113 3.04 8.79 24.73
CA THR A 113 4.31 8.75 23.98
C THR A 113 5.07 10.09 24.13
N PRO A 114 6.38 10.15 23.79
CA PRO A 114 7.13 11.41 23.75
C PRO A 114 6.54 12.47 22.80
N LYS A 115 5.71 12.05 21.83
CA LYS A 115 5.01 12.94 20.87
C LYS A 115 3.54 13.16 21.23
N GLY A 116 3.18 12.97 22.52
CA GLY A 116 1.82 13.11 23.04
C GLY A 116 1.06 11.78 23.16
N PRO A 117 -0.20 11.80 23.66
CA PRO A 117 -1.02 10.61 23.78
C PRO A 117 -1.50 10.11 22.40
N LYS A 118 -1.42 8.80 22.17
CA LYS A 118 -1.89 8.10 20.97
C LYS A 118 -3.00 7.10 21.27
N GLN A 119 -3.76 6.75 20.25
CA GLN A 119 -4.88 5.82 20.36
C GLN A 119 -4.45 4.38 20.65
N THR A 120 -3.25 3.97 20.20
CA THR A 120 -2.59 2.69 20.51
C THR A 120 -1.07 2.86 20.59
N GLU A 121 -0.36 1.76 20.85
CA GLU A 121 1.10 1.62 20.89
C GLU A 121 1.77 1.77 19.51
N ASP A 122 0.97 1.81 18.42
CA ASP A 122 1.46 1.94 17.06
C ASP A 122 1.84 3.41 16.74
N PRO A 123 3.03 3.71 16.20
CA PRO A 123 3.42 5.08 15.88
C PRO A 123 2.54 5.74 14.80
N LEU A 124 1.82 4.96 13.99
CA LEU A 124 0.82 5.41 13.02
C LEU A 124 -0.62 5.38 13.55
N ALA A 125 -0.83 5.14 14.85
CA ALA A 125 -2.10 5.42 15.49
C ALA A 125 -2.37 6.94 15.49
N PRO A 126 -3.63 7.37 15.32
CA PRO A 126 -3.99 8.78 15.46
C PRO A 126 -3.70 9.30 16.89
N PRO A 127 -3.61 10.63 17.08
CA PRO A 127 -3.62 11.24 18.41
C PRO A 127 -4.81 10.72 19.23
N CYS A 128 -4.62 10.51 20.53
CA CYS A 128 -5.74 10.10 21.38
C CYS A 128 -6.72 11.26 21.53
N VAL A 129 -7.99 11.03 21.18
CA VAL A 129 -9.06 12.02 21.34
C VAL A 129 -9.86 11.75 22.61
N PRO A 130 -10.39 12.78 23.31
CA PRO A 130 -11.31 12.58 24.41
C PRO A 130 -12.54 11.76 24.00
N ASP A 131 -13.14 11.07 24.98
CA ASP A 131 -14.31 10.24 24.73
C ASP A 131 -15.52 11.07 24.29
N TYR A 132 -16.06 10.75 23.11
CA TYR A 132 -17.20 11.44 22.55
C TYR A 132 -18.45 11.22 23.41
N ASN A 133 -19.10 12.29 23.84
CA ASN A 133 -20.16 12.29 24.85
C ASN A 133 -21.53 11.71 24.40
N CYS A 134 -21.58 11.05 23.24
CA CYS A 134 -22.74 10.42 22.62
C CYS A 134 -23.99 11.30 22.39
N LYS A 135 -23.90 12.64 22.48
CA LYS A 135 -25.09 13.52 22.35
C LYS A 135 -25.64 13.64 20.92
N ASP A 136 -24.77 13.80 19.92
CA ASP A 136 -25.15 13.81 18.50
C ASP A 136 -24.05 13.19 17.64
N ASN A 137 -24.11 11.88 17.40
CA ASN A 137 -23.22 11.24 16.43
C ASN A 137 -23.68 11.40 14.97
N GLY A 138 -24.73 12.18 14.69
CA GLY A 138 -25.32 12.36 13.36
C GLY A 138 -26.20 11.21 12.87
N GLY A 139 -26.40 10.15 13.67
CA GLY A 139 -27.29 9.04 13.33
C GLY A 139 -26.83 8.25 12.12
N ALA A 140 -27.73 8.07 11.13
CA ALA A 140 -27.43 7.38 9.87
C ALA A 140 -26.79 8.34 8.85
N THR A 141 -25.46 8.46 8.89
CA THR A 141 -24.70 9.48 8.16
C THR A 141 -24.27 9.05 6.76
N TYR A 142 -24.22 7.75 6.49
CA TYR A 142 -23.90 7.15 5.20
C TYR A 142 -24.45 5.71 5.12
N GLN A 143 -24.39 5.05 3.97
CA GLN A 143 -24.75 3.64 3.87
C GLN A 143 -23.87 2.78 4.79
N GLY A 144 -24.46 1.76 5.40
CA GLY A 144 -23.79 0.93 6.41
C GLY A 144 -23.44 1.64 7.72
N VAL A 145 -23.87 2.89 7.93
CA VAL A 145 -23.71 3.63 9.19
C VAL A 145 -25.07 3.92 9.79
N THR A 146 -25.28 3.57 11.05
CA THR A 146 -26.48 3.92 11.82
C THR A 146 -26.09 4.74 13.05
N ALA A 147 -27.05 5.09 13.91
CA ALA A 147 -26.75 5.66 15.23
C ALA A 147 -25.91 4.71 16.11
N ASN A 148 -25.95 3.39 15.87
CA ASN A 148 -25.42 2.37 16.77
C ASN A 148 -24.30 1.51 16.15
N GLU A 149 -24.18 1.42 14.82
CA GLU A 149 -23.27 0.48 14.15
C GLU A 149 -22.58 1.08 12.91
N ILE A 150 -21.43 0.51 12.57
CA ILE A 150 -20.72 0.70 11.29
C ILE A 150 -20.51 -0.68 10.68
N ARG A 151 -21.15 -0.97 9.55
CA ARG A 151 -21.07 -2.26 8.85
C ARG A 151 -19.82 -2.35 8.00
N LEU A 152 -19.01 -3.35 8.28
CA LEU A 152 -17.68 -3.52 7.71
C LEU A 152 -17.53 -4.96 7.21
N LEU A 153 -17.22 -5.10 5.92
CA LEU A 153 -17.15 -6.40 5.26
C LEU A 153 -15.69 -6.82 5.05
N PHE A 154 -15.42 -8.11 5.23
CA PHE A 154 -14.21 -8.77 4.74
C PHE A 154 -14.59 -9.71 3.60
N TYR A 155 -13.93 -9.58 2.46
CA TYR A 155 -14.11 -10.46 1.30
C TYR A 155 -12.89 -11.35 1.12
N PHE A 156 -13.11 -12.67 1.04
CA PHE A 156 -12.07 -13.67 0.78
C PHE A 156 -12.45 -14.56 -0.41
N ASP A 157 -11.46 -15.01 -1.16
CA ASP A 157 -11.62 -16.13 -2.11
C ASP A 157 -12.02 -17.41 -1.38
N SER A 158 -12.83 -18.26 -2.00
CA SER A 158 -13.07 -19.64 -1.55
C SER A 158 -12.15 -20.67 -2.22
N GLY A 159 -12.17 -21.92 -1.74
CA GLY A 159 -11.42 -23.01 -2.36
C GLY A 159 -9.91 -22.98 -2.14
N ILE A 160 -9.43 -22.13 -1.22
CA ILE A 160 -8.08 -22.11 -0.67
C ILE A 160 -8.09 -22.93 0.64
N VAL A 161 -7.01 -23.68 0.89
CA VAL A 161 -6.78 -24.34 2.18
C VAL A 161 -5.78 -23.53 2.97
N ASP A 162 -6.24 -23.00 4.10
CA ASP A 162 -5.41 -22.33 5.10
C ASP A 162 -4.71 -23.37 5.98
N ILE A 163 -3.49 -23.73 5.56
CA ILE A 163 -2.67 -24.73 6.24
C ILE A 163 -2.07 -24.22 7.57
N GLN A 164 -1.67 -25.16 8.43
CA GLN A 164 -0.92 -24.91 9.67
C GLN A 164 -1.62 -23.95 10.66
N THR A 165 -2.95 -24.05 10.80
CA THR A 165 -3.67 -23.39 11.91
C THR A 165 -3.61 -24.23 13.19
N SER A 166 -4.03 -23.65 14.31
CA SER A 166 -4.25 -24.36 15.57
C SER A 166 -5.26 -25.51 15.51
N ARG A 167 -6.09 -25.59 14.45
CA ARG A 167 -7.04 -26.69 14.19
C ARG A 167 -6.57 -27.64 13.08
N GLY A 168 -5.34 -27.49 12.59
CA GLY A 168 -4.84 -28.17 11.39
C GLY A 168 -5.05 -27.35 10.13
N ASP A 169 -5.45 -27.99 9.04
CA ASP A 169 -5.66 -27.33 7.75
C ASP A 169 -7.16 -26.99 7.57
N GLU A 170 -7.49 -25.71 7.47
CA GLU A 170 -8.87 -25.23 7.33
C GLU A 170 -9.19 -24.87 5.88
N SER A 171 -10.27 -25.40 5.31
CA SER A 171 -10.71 -25.05 3.95
C SER A 171 -11.65 -23.84 3.98
N ARG A 172 -11.37 -22.82 3.15
CA ARG A 172 -12.28 -21.67 3.00
C ARG A 172 -13.61 -22.13 2.37
N PRO A 173 -14.77 -21.89 3.03
CA PRO A 173 -16.07 -22.25 2.48
C PRO A 173 -16.39 -21.44 1.21
N SER A 174 -17.35 -21.88 0.39
CA SER A 174 -17.81 -21.14 -0.79
C SER A 174 -19.19 -20.54 -0.57
N ASN A 175 -19.38 -19.30 -1.01
CA ASN A 175 -20.62 -18.52 -0.92
C ASN A 175 -21.23 -18.44 0.50
N LYS A 176 -20.39 -18.39 1.54
CA LYS A 176 -20.81 -18.35 2.96
C LYS A 176 -20.56 -16.96 3.55
N LEU A 177 -21.62 -16.33 4.04
CA LEU A 177 -21.59 -15.07 4.80
C LEU A 177 -21.68 -15.36 6.31
N TYR A 178 -20.63 -15.00 7.06
CA TYR A 178 -20.66 -14.93 8.51
C TYR A 178 -21.01 -13.51 8.97
N ASP A 179 -21.91 -13.41 9.95
CA ASP A 179 -22.29 -12.17 10.64
C ASP A 179 -21.76 -12.26 12.07
N LEU A 180 -20.74 -11.47 12.40
CA LEU A 180 -19.97 -11.65 13.62
C LEU A 180 -20.57 -10.97 14.85
N PHE A 181 -21.78 -10.39 14.74
CA PHE A 181 -22.62 -10.08 15.90
C PHE A 181 -23.45 -11.28 16.37
N LYS A 182 -23.59 -12.34 15.55
CA LYS A 182 -24.16 -13.62 15.98
C LYS A 182 -23.13 -14.43 16.77
N GLU A 183 -23.60 -15.42 17.52
CA GLU A 183 -22.73 -16.39 18.22
C GLU A 183 -21.77 -17.08 17.23
N GLN A 184 -20.63 -17.56 17.74
CA GLN A 184 -19.60 -18.17 16.90
C GLN A 184 -20.03 -19.58 16.48
N GLU A 185 -20.00 -19.88 15.17
CA GLU A 185 -20.27 -21.24 14.71
C GLU A 185 -19.13 -22.19 15.15
N PRO A 186 -19.41 -23.48 15.48
CA PRO A 186 -18.38 -24.42 15.90
C PRO A 186 -17.29 -24.62 14.83
N ASP A 187 -17.72 -24.69 13.57
CA ASP A 187 -16.92 -24.78 12.34
C ASP A 187 -16.53 -23.41 11.75
N GLU A 188 -16.72 -22.30 12.47
CA GLU A 188 -16.37 -20.96 11.98
C GLU A 188 -14.90 -20.89 11.55
N HIS A 189 -14.65 -20.56 10.27
CA HIS A 189 -13.33 -20.59 9.66
C HIS A 189 -12.35 -19.58 10.28
N ILE A 190 -11.06 -19.93 10.32
CA ILE A 190 -10.00 -19.21 11.07
C ILE A 190 -10.05 -17.69 10.97
N TYR A 191 -10.18 -17.10 9.77
CA TYR A 191 -10.24 -15.64 9.65
C TYR A 191 -11.46 -15.03 10.34
N ALA A 192 -12.64 -15.66 10.29
CA ALA A 192 -13.83 -15.14 10.97
C ALA A 192 -13.64 -15.12 12.50
N ARG A 193 -13.07 -16.20 13.07
CA ARG A 193 -12.70 -16.27 14.49
C ARG A 193 -11.72 -15.16 14.89
N LEU A 194 -10.69 -14.94 14.09
CA LEU A 194 -9.67 -13.90 14.35
C LEU A 194 -10.23 -12.48 14.16
N ILE A 195 -11.11 -12.29 13.19
CA ILE A 195 -11.75 -11.00 12.93
C ILE A 195 -12.64 -10.57 14.11
N ARG A 196 -13.23 -11.50 14.88
CA ARG A 196 -13.90 -11.18 16.17
C ARG A 196 -12.94 -10.58 17.21
N GLY A 197 -11.70 -11.09 17.29
CA GLY A 197 -10.67 -10.50 18.15
C GLY A 197 -10.29 -9.09 17.73
N TRP A 198 -10.17 -8.85 16.41
CA TRP A 198 -9.98 -7.49 15.89
C TRP A 198 -11.18 -6.57 16.14
N ALA A 199 -12.42 -7.07 16.08
CA ALA A 199 -13.62 -6.27 16.36
C ALA A 199 -13.53 -5.65 17.77
N LYS A 200 -13.20 -6.49 18.77
CA LYS A 200 -12.98 -6.04 20.15
C LYS A 200 -11.80 -5.06 20.24
N TYR A 201 -10.65 -5.34 19.63
CA TYR A 201 -9.50 -4.43 19.68
C TYR A 201 -9.87 -3.04 19.17
N PHE A 202 -10.50 -2.93 18.00
CA PHE A 202 -10.81 -1.64 17.42
C PHE A 202 -12.01 -0.94 18.11
N GLU A 203 -12.97 -1.69 18.66
CA GLU A 203 -14.02 -1.12 19.54
C GLU A 203 -13.44 -0.56 20.85
N ASP A 204 -12.60 -1.32 21.55
CA ASP A 204 -11.95 -0.88 22.79
C ASP A 204 -11.05 0.33 22.57
N ARG A 205 -10.19 0.26 21.54
CA ARG A 205 -9.07 1.19 21.39
C ARG A 205 -9.45 2.49 20.65
N TYR A 206 -10.26 2.46 19.58
CA TYR A 206 -10.51 3.64 18.71
C TYR A 206 -11.79 4.41 19.03
N GLN A 207 -11.87 5.67 18.60
CA GLN A 207 -13.08 6.48 18.69
C GLN A 207 -14.01 6.21 17.49
N LEU A 208 -15.16 5.60 17.79
CA LEU A 208 -16.18 5.20 16.80
C LEU A 208 -17.46 6.06 16.89
N TYR A 209 -17.44 7.13 17.68
CA TYR A 209 -18.56 8.05 17.90
C TYR A 209 -19.82 7.32 18.40
N CYS A 210 -19.61 6.49 19.42
CA CYS A 210 -20.62 5.68 20.11
C CYS A 210 -21.31 4.62 19.23
N ARG A 211 -20.68 4.22 18.12
CA ARG A 211 -21.08 3.09 17.28
C ARG A 211 -20.21 1.86 17.55
N LYS A 212 -20.74 0.66 17.30
CA LYS A 212 -19.99 -0.60 17.30
C LYS A 212 -19.55 -1.00 15.88
N PRO A 213 -18.40 -1.68 15.71
CA PRO A 213 -17.98 -2.22 14.42
C PRO A 213 -18.73 -3.53 14.12
N HIS A 214 -19.72 -3.48 13.23
CA HIS A 214 -20.48 -4.67 12.81
C HIS A 214 -19.74 -5.37 11.68
N PHE A 215 -18.97 -6.38 12.04
CA PHE A 215 -18.15 -7.15 11.11
C PHE A 215 -18.92 -8.28 10.43
N PHE A 216 -18.74 -8.38 9.11
CA PHE A 216 -19.22 -9.46 8.26
C PHE A 216 -18.04 -10.10 7.51
N VAL A 217 -18.06 -11.41 7.31
CA VAL A 217 -17.01 -12.12 6.56
C VAL A 217 -17.65 -12.97 5.47
N TYR A 218 -17.40 -12.65 4.21
CA TYR A 218 -17.88 -13.39 3.06
C TYR A 218 -16.74 -14.14 2.38
N TYR A 219 -16.95 -15.43 2.14
CA TYR A 219 -16.10 -16.24 1.26
C TYR A 219 -16.87 -16.46 -0.04
N GLY A 220 -16.39 -15.89 -1.14
CA GLY A 220 -17.12 -15.81 -2.41
C GLY A 220 -16.69 -16.84 -3.44
N SER A 221 -16.61 -16.40 -4.70
CA SER A 221 -15.99 -17.16 -5.78
C SER A 221 -14.51 -17.48 -5.47
N ARG A 222 -13.95 -18.47 -6.14
CA ARG A 222 -12.51 -18.72 -6.14
C ARG A 222 -11.77 -17.58 -6.85
N GLY A 223 -10.46 -17.46 -6.65
CA GLY A 223 -9.65 -16.44 -7.35
C GLY A 223 -9.60 -16.64 -8.87
N ASP A 224 -9.63 -17.89 -9.33
CA ASP A 224 -9.57 -18.31 -10.73
C ASP A 224 -10.92 -18.22 -11.49
N ASP A 225 -12.04 -17.93 -10.81
CA ASP A 225 -13.37 -17.78 -11.44
C ASP A 225 -13.54 -16.50 -12.28
N GLY A 226 -12.54 -15.61 -12.29
CA GLY A 226 -12.49 -14.43 -13.17
C GLY A 226 -13.30 -13.21 -12.71
N PRO A 227 -13.16 -12.07 -13.42
CA PRO A 227 -13.66 -10.78 -12.95
C PRO A 227 -15.19 -10.65 -12.98
N GLU A 228 -15.89 -11.43 -13.81
CA GLU A 228 -17.36 -11.49 -13.84
C GLU A 228 -17.93 -12.07 -12.53
N ALA A 229 -17.32 -13.13 -12.00
CA ALA A 229 -17.69 -13.70 -10.70
C ALA A 229 -17.43 -12.70 -9.57
N LYS A 230 -16.27 -12.03 -9.57
CA LYS A 230 -15.95 -10.96 -8.60
C LYS A 230 -16.94 -9.78 -8.63
N ARG A 231 -17.49 -9.42 -9.79
CA ARG A 231 -18.55 -8.40 -9.89
C ARG A 231 -19.92 -8.90 -9.41
N ALA A 232 -20.20 -10.19 -9.53
CA ALA A 232 -21.42 -10.81 -9.01
C ALA A 232 -21.39 -10.88 -7.47
N ASP A 233 -20.28 -11.33 -6.88
CA ASP A 233 -20.05 -11.32 -5.43
C ASP A 233 -20.24 -9.92 -4.84
N ALA A 234 -19.61 -8.89 -5.43
CA ALA A 234 -19.77 -7.50 -5.00
C ALA A 234 -21.25 -7.04 -5.06
N ALA A 235 -22.02 -7.50 -6.07
CA ALA A 235 -23.44 -7.18 -6.16
C ALA A 235 -24.27 -7.87 -5.07
N GLN A 236 -23.97 -9.14 -4.75
CA GLN A 236 -24.61 -9.89 -3.68
C GLN A 236 -24.26 -9.32 -2.30
N ASN A 237 -22.98 -9.12 -2.02
CA ASN A 237 -22.50 -8.58 -0.74
C ASN A 237 -23.06 -7.18 -0.45
N PHE A 238 -23.14 -6.31 -1.46
CA PHE A 238 -23.79 -5.01 -1.31
C PHE A 238 -25.28 -5.15 -0.99
N LYS A 239 -26.00 -6.06 -1.65
CA LYS A 239 -27.43 -6.30 -1.41
C LYS A 239 -27.71 -6.86 -0.01
N GLU A 240 -26.85 -7.74 0.50
CA GLU A 240 -27.05 -8.45 1.78
C GLU A 240 -26.58 -7.64 2.98
N VAL A 241 -25.43 -6.95 2.89
CA VAL A 241 -24.81 -6.26 4.02
C VAL A 241 -25.04 -4.74 3.98
N GLN A 242 -25.05 -4.15 2.78
CA GLN A 242 -24.94 -2.69 2.55
C GLN A 242 -23.80 -2.05 3.36
N PRO A 243 -22.54 -2.49 3.19
CA PRO A 243 -21.43 -2.08 4.05
C PRO A 243 -21.02 -0.62 3.84
N PHE A 244 -20.53 0.01 4.91
CA PHE A 244 -19.84 1.30 4.85
C PHE A 244 -18.51 1.14 4.12
N ALA A 245 -17.73 0.12 4.50
CA ALA A 245 -16.44 -0.18 3.91
C ALA A 245 -16.19 -1.69 3.78
N VAL A 246 -15.27 -2.06 2.89
CA VAL A 246 -14.81 -3.43 2.67
C VAL A 246 -13.29 -3.53 2.69
N ILE A 247 -12.78 -4.63 3.24
CA ILE A 247 -11.40 -5.09 3.13
C ILE A 247 -11.42 -6.37 2.28
N SER A 248 -10.80 -6.34 1.11
CA SER A 248 -10.73 -7.48 0.20
C SER A 248 -9.37 -8.19 0.29
N ASP A 249 -9.38 -9.51 0.34
CA ASP A 249 -8.21 -10.39 0.31
C ASP A 249 -8.43 -11.53 -0.71
N SER A 250 -8.33 -11.14 -1.97
CA SER A 250 -8.54 -12.00 -3.15
C SER A 250 -7.25 -12.04 -3.98
N LEU A 251 -6.84 -13.25 -4.37
CA LEU A 251 -5.57 -13.55 -5.04
C LEU A 251 -5.55 -13.13 -6.51
N ALA A 252 -6.72 -13.08 -7.15
CA ALA A 252 -6.85 -12.76 -8.58
C ALA A 252 -8.17 -12.04 -8.88
N SER A 253 -8.18 -11.21 -9.93
CA SER A 253 -9.33 -10.40 -10.36
C SER A 253 -9.90 -9.41 -9.31
N ASN A 254 -9.20 -9.18 -8.20
CA ASN A 254 -9.64 -8.37 -7.05
C ASN A 254 -10.15 -6.96 -7.45
N ASP A 255 -9.49 -6.29 -8.39
CA ASP A 255 -9.92 -4.98 -8.91
C ASP A 255 -11.36 -4.98 -9.44
N ALA A 256 -11.84 -6.09 -9.99
CA ALA A 256 -13.23 -6.19 -10.47
C ALA A 256 -14.25 -6.21 -9.31
N TYR A 257 -13.88 -6.76 -8.15
CA TYR A 257 -14.67 -6.65 -6.92
C TYR A 257 -14.62 -5.22 -6.37
N LEU A 258 -13.41 -4.67 -6.23
CA LEU A 258 -13.15 -3.33 -5.66
C LEU A 258 -13.85 -2.23 -6.48
N GLU A 259 -13.74 -2.24 -7.81
CA GLU A 259 -14.46 -1.28 -8.66
C GLU A 259 -15.98 -1.45 -8.55
N ALA A 260 -16.49 -2.68 -8.42
CA ALA A 260 -17.92 -2.93 -8.27
C ALA A 260 -18.46 -2.44 -6.92
N MET A 261 -17.67 -2.47 -5.85
CA MET A 261 -18.01 -1.92 -4.54
C MET A 261 -17.87 -0.39 -4.52
N ALA A 262 -16.79 0.17 -5.08
CA ALA A 262 -16.58 1.61 -5.20
C ALA A 262 -17.65 2.31 -6.06
N ARG A 263 -18.09 1.69 -7.16
CA ARG A 263 -19.22 2.18 -7.99
C ARG A 263 -20.57 2.16 -7.25
N ARG A 264 -20.64 1.51 -6.08
CA ARG A 264 -21.78 1.52 -5.16
C ARG A 264 -21.51 2.35 -3.90
N GLY A 265 -20.48 3.22 -3.91
CA GLY A 265 -20.14 4.11 -2.80
C GLY A 265 -19.47 3.44 -1.59
N VAL A 266 -19.20 2.14 -1.62
CA VAL A 266 -18.51 1.46 -0.51
C VAL A 266 -17.05 1.89 -0.48
N LEU A 267 -16.52 2.26 0.69
CA LEU A 267 -15.09 2.56 0.85
C LEU A 267 -14.27 1.25 0.82
N ASN A 268 -13.10 1.28 0.22
CA ASN A 268 -12.20 0.12 0.12
C ASN A 268 -10.89 0.45 0.84
N PHE A 269 -10.50 -0.41 1.79
CA PHE A 269 -9.23 -0.26 2.53
C PHE A 269 -8.37 -1.51 2.34
N GLY A 270 -7.09 -1.31 2.01
CA GLY A 270 -6.20 -2.44 1.76
C GLY A 270 -4.80 -2.07 1.30
N SER A 271 -3.94 -3.07 1.22
CA SER A 271 -2.61 -2.92 0.63
C SER A 271 -2.66 -3.27 -0.86
N PHE A 272 -3.09 -2.31 -1.69
CA PHE A 272 -3.20 -2.50 -3.14
C PHE A 272 -1.83 -2.33 -3.81
N ILE A 273 -0.96 -3.32 -3.62
CA ILE A 273 0.37 -3.39 -4.22
C ILE A 273 0.28 -3.29 -5.75
N GLY A 274 1.17 -2.51 -6.36
CA GLY A 274 1.25 -2.39 -7.82
C GLY A 274 0.07 -1.65 -8.45
N ARG A 275 -0.42 -0.57 -7.84
CA ARG A 275 -1.43 0.33 -8.44
C ARG A 275 -0.84 1.71 -8.73
N GLU A 276 -1.25 2.26 -9.87
CA GLU A 276 -1.00 3.66 -10.26
C GLU A 276 -1.84 4.64 -9.44
N GLU A 277 -1.39 5.88 -9.30
CA GLU A 277 -2.24 6.99 -8.87
C GLU A 277 -3.57 7.07 -9.65
N SER A 278 -3.51 6.75 -10.96
CA SER A 278 -4.66 6.77 -11.87
C SER A 278 -5.79 5.82 -11.42
N PHE A 279 -5.48 4.71 -10.73
CA PHE A 279 -6.46 3.78 -10.17
C PHE A 279 -7.27 4.43 -9.05
N TYR A 280 -6.59 5.01 -8.06
CA TYR A 280 -7.21 5.71 -6.94
C TYR A 280 -8.03 6.92 -7.41
N LYS A 281 -7.49 7.68 -8.37
CA LYS A 281 -8.16 8.86 -8.95
C LYS A 281 -9.41 8.52 -9.79
N ARG A 282 -9.69 7.24 -10.12
CA ARG A 282 -11.00 6.81 -10.64
C ARG A 282 -12.09 6.77 -9.56
N PHE A 283 -11.72 6.57 -8.30
CA PHE A 283 -12.62 6.37 -7.16
C PHE A 283 -12.18 7.23 -5.96
N PRO A 284 -12.06 8.56 -6.14
CA PRO A 284 -11.59 9.46 -5.09
C PRO A 284 -12.45 9.28 -3.83
N LYS A 285 -11.81 9.33 -2.66
CA LYS A 285 -12.44 9.18 -1.33
C LYS A 285 -12.97 7.76 -1.01
N LEU A 286 -13.02 6.86 -2.01
CA LEU A 286 -13.63 5.53 -1.92
C LEU A 286 -12.64 4.36 -2.02
N VAL A 287 -11.37 4.60 -2.36
CA VAL A 287 -10.32 3.58 -2.38
C VAL A 287 -9.07 4.14 -1.73
N TRP A 288 -8.58 3.48 -0.68
CA TRP A 288 -7.46 3.91 0.14
C TRP A 288 -6.41 2.79 0.23
N GLY A 289 -5.20 3.08 -0.24
CA GLY A 289 -4.09 2.14 -0.30
C GLY A 289 -3.09 2.35 0.83
N TYR A 290 -2.57 1.28 1.41
CA TYR A 290 -1.44 1.38 2.34
C TYR A 290 -0.10 1.56 1.61
N SER A 291 0.28 0.58 0.77
CA SER A 291 1.49 0.63 -0.07
C SER A 291 1.55 1.85 -1.01
N PRO A 292 2.76 2.32 -1.36
CA PRO A 292 2.95 3.46 -2.27
C PRO A 292 2.50 3.13 -3.70
N THR A 293 2.08 4.15 -4.46
CA THR A 293 1.77 4.00 -5.90
C THR A 293 3.00 3.65 -6.73
N LEU A 294 2.82 3.11 -7.94
CA LEU A 294 3.92 2.87 -8.88
C LEU A 294 4.74 4.15 -9.16
N GLU A 295 4.07 5.30 -9.26
CA GLU A 295 4.71 6.61 -9.43
C GLU A 295 5.56 6.99 -8.21
N THR A 296 5.04 6.76 -6.99
CA THR A 296 5.76 7.01 -5.73
C THR A 296 6.98 6.07 -5.61
N GLN A 297 6.84 4.79 -5.95
CA GLN A 297 7.94 3.81 -5.95
C GLN A 297 9.04 4.20 -6.96
N ALA A 298 8.66 4.54 -8.19
CA ALA A 298 9.60 4.99 -9.22
C ALA A 298 10.30 6.31 -8.84
N ALA A 299 9.61 7.23 -8.17
CA ALA A 299 10.22 8.46 -7.66
C ALA A 299 11.21 8.19 -6.51
N GLN A 300 10.85 7.33 -5.55
CA GLN A 300 11.73 6.90 -4.45
C GLN A 300 13.01 6.24 -4.98
N TYR A 301 12.89 5.34 -5.96
CA TYR A 301 14.02 4.71 -6.64
C TYR A 301 14.89 5.73 -7.37
N THR A 302 14.27 6.67 -8.09
CA THR A 302 14.98 7.70 -8.87
C THR A 302 15.77 8.64 -7.96
N ASP A 303 15.22 9.04 -6.81
CA ASP A 303 15.91 9.91 -5.86
C ASP A 303 17.19 9.28 -5.32
N TYR A 304 17.12 8.01 -4.89
CA TYR A 304 18.30 7.21 -4.55
C TYR A 304 19.28 7.11 -5.72
N PHE A 305 18.78 6.73 -6.91
CA PHE A 305 19.63 6.48 -8.08
C PHE A 305 20.38 7.74 -8.52
N CYS A 306 19.70 8.87 -8.66
CA CYS A 306 20.30 10.14 -9.08
C CYS A 306 21.35 10.67 -8.09
N LYS A 307 21.17 10.42 -6.80
CA LYS A 307 22.03 10.96 -5.73
C LYS A 307 23.15 10.04 -5.27
N GLN A 308 22.96 8.71 -5.33
CA GLN A 308 23.86 7.73 -4.68
C GLN A 308 24.50 6.72 -5.63
N ILE A 309 23.93 6.55 -6.84
CA ILE A 309 24.48 5.70 -7.89
C ILE A 309 25.08 6.55 -9.02
N LYS A 310 24.26 7.39 -9.67
CA LYS A 310 24.64 8.11 -10.89
C LYS A 310 25.87 9.04 -10.78
N PRO A 311 26.16 9.71 -9.65
CA PRO A 311 27.32 10.60 -9.55
C PRO A 311 28.68 9.88 -9.42
N TYR A 312 28.68 8.58 -9.14
CA TYR A 312 29.87 7.84 -8.68
C TYR A 312 30.28 6.71 -9.65
N PRO A 313 31.55 6.28 -9.66
CA PRO A 313 31.99 5.11 -10.43
C PRO A 313 31.39 3.81 -9.88
N ALA A 314 31.54 2.72 -10.63
CA ALA A 314 31.06 1.38 -10.29
C ALA A 314 31.87 0.77 -9.12
N THR A 315 31.61 1.25 -7.90
CA THR A 315 32.34 0.89 -6.68
C THR A 315 32.13 -0.55 -6.22
N PHE A 316 31.05 -1.21 -6.66
CA PHE A 316 30.71 -2.58 -6.26
C PHE A 316 30.37 -3.49 -7.44
N ALA A 317 30.89 -3.20 -8.63
CA ALA A 317 31.08 -4.22 -9.66
C ALA A 317 32.31 -5.09 -9.31
N GLY A 318 32.40 -6.29 -9.87
CA GLY A 318 33.54 -7.19 -9.72
C GLY A 318 34.52 -7.13 -10.90
N GLY A 319 35.78 -7.52 -10.64
CA GLY A 319 36.83 -7.59 -11.65
C GLY A 319 37.06 -6.28 -12.39
N ASP A 320 37.33 -6.37 -13.69
CA ASP A 320 37.61 -5.24 -14.57
C ASP A 320 36.51 -4.15 -14.62
N LEU A 321 35.31 -4.41 -14.12
CA LEU A 321 34.24 -3.40 -14.08
C LEU A 321 34.40 -2.43 -12.89
N GLN A 322 35.11 -2.83 -11.84
CA GLN A 322 35.20 -2.04 -10.60
C GLN A 322 35.95 -0.71 -10.82
N GLY A 323 35.43 0.36 -10.23
CA GLY A 323 35.99 1.71 -10.33
C GLY A 323 35.81 2.41 -11.68
N LYS A 324 35.28 1.73 -12.72
CA LYS A 324 34.98 2.37 -14.02
C LYS A 324 33.80 3.34 -13.91
N LYS A 325 33.72 4.32 -14.82
CA LYS A 325 32.53 5.17 -14.97
C LYS A 325 31.32 4.27 -15.26
N ARG A 326 30.22 4.46 -14.52
CA ARG A 326 29.02 3.63 -14.67
C ARG A 326 28.41 3.72 -16.08
N ARG A 327 28.11 2.56 -16.68
CA ARG A 327 27.28 2.39 -17.88
C ARG A 327 26.13 1.44 -17.53
N TYR A 328 24.92 1.82 -17.93
CA TYR A 328 23.69 1.21 -17.44
C TYR A 328 23.08 0.24 -18.45
N GLY A 329 22.44 -0.82 -17.95
CA GLY A 329 21.51 -1.68 -18.69
C GLY A 329 20.24 -1.89 -17.86
N ILE A 330 19.14 -2.34 -18.48
CA ILE A 330 17.88 -2.63 -17.77
C ILE A 330 17.47 -4.08 -18.01
N VAL A 331 17.23 -4.84 -16.93
CA VAL A 331 16.43 -6.07 -16.95
C VAL A 331 15.00 -5.76 -16.50
N TYR A 332 13.98 -6.35 -17.15
CA TYR A 332 12.57 -6.15 -16.78
C TYR A 332 11.67 -7.26 -17.30
N THR A 333 10.51 -7.49 -16.69
CA THR A 333 9.53 -8.42 -17.28
C THR A 333 8.66 -7.76 -18.34
N ASN A 334 8.41 -8.50 -19.43
CA ASN A 334 7.38 -8.20 -20.43
C ASN A 334 6.25 -9.26 -20.44
N ASP A 335 6.04 -9.93 -19.30
CA ASP A 335 4.91 -10.85 -19.11
C ASP A 335 3.58 -10.05 -19.12
N PRO A 336 2.63 -10.36 -20.03
CA PRO A 336 1.35 -9.65 -20.10
C PRO A 336 0.46 -9.85 -18.86
N ASN A 337 0.78 -10.81 -17.98
CA ASN A 337 0.11 -11.00 -16.70
C ASN A 337 0.64 -10.06 -15.60
N GLN A 338 1.75 -9.34 -15.85
CA GLN A 338 2.38 -8.41 -14.90
C GLN A 338 2.51 -6.96 -15.44
N PRO A 339 1.43 -6.36 -16.02
CA PRO A 339 1.51 -5.06 -16.70
C PRO A 339 1.99 -3.92 -15.78
N GLN A 340 1.75 -4.03 -14.47
CA GLN A 340 2.23 -3.08 -13.46
C GLN A 340 3.76 -3.04 -13.36
N LEU A 341 4.48 -4.15 -13.63
CA LEU A 341 5.93 -4.19 -13.61
C LEU A 341 6.54 -3.59 -14.89
N THR A 342 5.94 -3.84 -16.06
CA THR A 342 6.31 -3.15 -17.29
C THR A 342 6.09 -1.63 -17.15
N LYS A 343 4.97 -1.20 -16.56
CA LYS A 343 4.71 0.21 -16.24
C LYS A 343 5.72 0.79 -15.23
N LEU A 344 6.09 0.03 -14.20
CA LEU A 344 7.10 0.44 -13.22
C LEU A 344 8.48 0.65 -13.88
N LYS A 345 8.88 -0.25 -14.79
CA LYS A 345 10.09 -0.08 -15.62
C LYS A 345 10.04 1.17 -16.48
N ASP A 346 8.94 1.44 -17.17
CA ASP A 346 8.85 2.62 -18.05
C ASP A 346 8.82 3.93 -17.23
N LEU A 347 8.21 3.93 -16.03
CA LEU A 347 8.29 5.04 -15.08
C LEU A 347 9.73 5.27 -14.57
N VAL A 348 10.41 4.21 -14.11
CA VAL A 348 11.80 4.29 -13.65
C VAL A 348 12.72 4.78 -14.77
N LYS A 349 12.64 4.19 -15.98
CA LYS A 349 13.47 4.58 -17.13
C LYS A 349 13.28 6.05 -17.49
N LYS A 350 12.02 6.49 -17.67
CA LYS A 350 11.69 7.90 -17.95
C LYS A 350 12.26 8.83 -16.87
N ASN A 351 12.10 8.47 -15.59
CA ASN A 351 12.53 9.30 -14.48
C ASN A 351 14.06 9.40 -14.40
N ILE A 352 14.82 8.31 -14.56
CA ILE A 352 16.29 8.38 -14.54
C ILE A 352 16.88 9.09 -15.76
N GLU A 353 16.28 8.92 -16.95
CA GLU A 353 16.70 9.62 -18.17
C GLU A 353 16.48 11.14 -18.02
N THR A 354 15.30 11.57 -17.54
CA THR A 354 14.94 12.99 -17.42
C THR A 354 15.52 13.69 -16.18
N GLN A 355 15.52 13.05 -15.01
CA GLN A 355 15.92 13.66 -13.74
C GLN A 355 17.41 13.46 -13.46
N CYS A 356 17.93 12.24 -13.59
CA CYS A 356 19.36 11.98 -13.37
C CYS A 356 20.22 12.43 -14.55
N LYS A 357 19.63 12.72 -15.73
CA LYS A 357 20.32 13.03 -16.99
C LYS A 357 21.33 11.93 -17.35
N ILE A 358 20.79 10.75 -17.64
CA ILE A 358 21.58 9.61 -18.12
C ILE A 358 21.70 9.69 -19.63
N GLU A 359 22.84 10.19 -20.07
CA GLU A 359 23.25 10.19 -21.48
C GLU A 359 24.45 9.23 -21.60
N GLN A 360 24.26 8.14 -22.36
CA GLN A 360 25.32 7.19 -22.67
C GLN A 360 25.25 6.75 -24.14
N PRO A 361 26.41 6.46 -24.79
CA PRO A 361 26.41 6.00 -26.17
C PRO A 361 25.60 4.71 -26.34
N GLY A 362 24.84 4.62 -27.44
CA GLY A 362 23.92 3.50 -27.71
C GLY A 362 22.65 3.46 -26.85
N GLY A 363 22.44 4.45 -25.95
CA GLY A 363 21.32 4.44 -25.01
C GLY A 363 21.46 3.36 -23.93
N ILE A 364 20.41 3.14 -23.14
CA ILE A 364 20.37 2.08 -22.11
C ILE A 364 19.88 0.77 -22.77
N PRO A 365 20.75 -0.23 -22.99
CA PRO A 365 20.33 -1.52 -23.54
C PRO A 365 19.38 -2.25 -22.59
N GLU A 366 18.22 -2.66 -23.11
CA GLU A 366 17.22 -3.44 -22.37
C GLU A 366 17.36 -4.96 -22.62
N ALA A 367 16.91 -5.76 -21.66
CA ALA A 367 16.81 -7.21 -21.70
C ALA A 367 15.49 -7.67 -21.02
N PRO A 368 14.45 -8.05 -21.79
CA PRO A 368 13.19 -8.51 -21.22
C PRO A 368 13.24 -9.99 -20.80
N TRP A 369 12.43 -10.37 -19.81
CA TRP A 369 12.11 -11.79 -19.53
C TRP A 369 10.60 -12.06 -19.36
N LYS A 370 10.23 -13.32 -19.58
CA LYS A 370 8.93 -13.92 -19.26
C LYS A 370 9.06 -15.45 -19.20
N PRO A 371 8.22 -16.17 -18.43
CA PRO A 371 7.14 -15.65 -17.59
C PRO A 371 7.68 -14.97 -16.31
N CYS A 372 6.81 -14.29 -15.57
CA CYS A 372 7.12 -13.71 -14.27
C CYS A 372 6.01 -14.04 -13.24
N CYS A 373 6.31 -14.31 -11.98
CA CYS A 373 7.58 -14.05 -11.29
C CYS A 373 7.97 -15.25 -10.43
N PHE A 374 9.12 -15.87 -10.73
CA PHE A 374 9.52 -17.15 -10.17
C PHE A 374 10.97 -17.11 -9.70
N ALA A 375 11.23 -17.52 -8.47
CA ALA A 375 12.59 -17.71 -7.97
C ALA A 375 13.22 -19.00 -8.58
N GLU A 376 12.40 -20.04 -8.75
CA GLU A 376 12.71 -21.27 -9.48
C GLU A 376 11.80 -21.40 -10.71
N ASP A 377 12.22 -20.88 -11.87
CA ASP A 377 11.52 -21.13 -13.13
C ASP A 377 12.02 -22.43 -13.79
N ASN A 378 11.26 -23.51 -13.58
CA ASN A 378 11.50 -24.81 -14.22
C ASN A 378 10.81 -24.97 -15.60
N LEU A 379 10.20 -23.91 -16.14
CA LEU A 379 9.43 -23.93 -17.39
C LEU A 379 10.22 -23.39 -18.59
N THR A 380 11.10 -22.40 -18.37
CA THR A 380 11.84 -21.72 -19.46
C THR A 380 13.33 -22.09 -19.48
N GLY A 381 13.92 -22.19 -20.66
CA GLY A 381 15.39 -22.23 -20.80
C GLY A 381 16.06 -20.92 -20.36
N ASN A 382 17.35 -20.97 -20.03
CA ASN A 382 18.15 -19.80 -19.63
C ASN A 382 18.67 -18.94 -20.81
N GLN A 383 18.33 -19.29 -22.05
CA GLN A 383 18.88 -18.66 -23.26
C GLN A 383 18.74 -17.13 -23.27
N TYR A 384 17.59 -16.57 -22.87
CA TYR A 384 17.38 -15.12 -22.84
C TYR A 384 18.34 -14.42 -21.85
N ALA A 385 18.67 -15.07 -20.74
CA ALA A 385 19.60 -14.56 -19.75
C ALA A 385 21.04 -14.62 -20.27
N SER A 386 21.42 -15.73 -20.91
CA SER A 386 22.72 -15.89 -21.58
C SER A 386 22.93 -14.87 -22.70
N GLU A 387 21.91 -14.62 -23.53
CA GLU A 387 21.93 -13.59 -24.58
C GLU A 387 21.99 -12.16 -24.01
N ALA A 388 21.22 -11.88 -22.96
CA ALA A 388 21.23 -10.59 -22.27
C ALA A 388 22.59 -10.29 -21.64
N MET A 389 23.18 -11.25 -20.92
CA MET A 389 24.50 -11.08 -20.30
C MET A 389 25.61 -11.10 -21.34
N ALA A 390 25.47 -11.82 -22.46
CA ALA A 390 26.37 -11.69 -23.61
C ALA A 390 26.36 -10.28 -24.21
N LYS A 391 25.17 -9.73 -24.43
CA LYS A 391 24.97 -8.34 -24.87
C LYS A 391 25.55 -7.35 -23.86
N PHE A 392 25.26 -7.48 -22.57
CA PHE A 392 25.66 -6.50 -21.55
C PHE A 392 27.16 -6.53 -21.24
N SER A 393 27.80 -7.71 -21.29
CA SER A 393 29.26 -7.87 -21.07
C SER A 393 30.14 -7.48 -22.25
N ASP A 394 29.58 -7.23 -23.43
CA ASP A 394 30.35 -6.94 -24.65
C ASP A 394 31.08 -5.58 -24.58
N PRO A 395 32.43 -5.55 -24.61
CA PRO A 395 33.20 -4.31 -24.66
C PRO A 395 33.13 -3.59 -26.01
N GLY A 396 32.65 -4.27 -27.07
CA GLY A 396 32.44 -3.69 -28.40
C GLY A 396 31.21 -2.79 -28.51
N GLN A 397 30.34 -2.74 -27.49
CA GLN A 397 29.21 -1.82 -27.48
C GLN A 397 29.65 -0.35 -27.49
N ALA A 398 28.77 0.51 -28.01
CA ALA A 398 28.91 1.95 -27.84
C ALA A 398 28.98 2.31 -26.34
N GLY A 399 30.13 2.81 -25.90
CA GLY A 399 30.41 3.11 -24.48
C GLY A 399 31.00 1.97 -23.66
N GLY A 400 31.27 0.79 -24.25
CA GLY A 400 31.82 -0.39 -23.59
C GLY A 400 30.77 -1.27 -22.89
N ALA A 401 31.23 -2.24 -22.09
CA ALA A 401 30.35 -3.12 -21.32
C ALA A 401 29.48 -2.33 -20.32
N VAL A 402 28.30 -2.86 -20.01
CA VAL A 402 27.46 -2.39 -18.89
C VAL A 402 28.20 -2.69 -17.57
N THR A 403 28.21 -1.74 -16.64
CA THR A 403 28.76 -1.94 -15.28
C THR A 403 27.66 -2.18 -14.25
N THR A 404 26.45 -1.69 -14.54
CA THR A 404 25.41 -1.47 -13.54
C THR A 404 24.05 -1.78 -14.17
N ILE A 405 23.35 -2.78 -13.64
CA ILE A 405 22.04 -3.24 -14.12
C ILE A 405 20.94 -2.66 -13.22
N ILE A 406 20.00 -1.96 -13.85
CA ILE A 406 18.75 -1.47 -13.26
C ILE A 406 17.70 -2.58 -13.38
N TRP A 407 16.96 -2.84 -12.30
CA TRP A 407 15.97 -3.92 -12.23
C TRP A 407 14.67 -3.43 -11.56
N PRO A 408 13.70 -2.91 -12.33
CA PRO A 408 12.47 -2.29 -11.81
C PRO A 408 11.40 -3.30 -11.33
N GLY A 409 11.75 -4.17 -10.37
CA GLY A 409 10.85 -5.20 -9.82
C GLY A 409 10.75 -6.47 -10.69
N GLY A 410 9.99 -7.45 -10.20
CA GLY A 410 9.81 -8.78 -10.79
C GLY A 410 10.89 -9.77 -10.39
N ILE A 411 10.49 -10.98 -9.97
CA ILE A 411 11.44 -12.07 -9.63
C ILE A 411 11.89 -12.80 -10.90
N GLU A 412 13.21 -12.97 -11.00
CA GLU A 412 13.99 -13.73 -11.98
C GLU A 412 15.29 -14.16 -11.25
N SER A 413 15.96 -15.24 -11.65
CA SER A 413 17.23 -15.73 -11.05
C SER A 413 18.34 -16.07 -12.07
N LYS A 414 17.99 -16.38 -13.32
CA LYS A 414 18.90 -16.87 -14.36
C LYS A 414 19.86 -15.82 -14.90
N PHE A 415 19.55 -14.52 -14.78
CA PHE A 415 20.47 -13.44 -15.15
C PHE A 415 21.75 -13.46 -14.30
N THR A 416 21.68 -13.80 -13.02
CA THR A 416 22.88 -13.84 -12.16
C THR A 416 23.75 -15.06 -12.48
N ASP A 417 23.16 -16.23 -12.73
CA ASP A 417 23.88 -17.39 -13.28
C ASP A 417 24.55 -17.10 -14.63
N ALA A 418 23.81 -16.51 -15.57
CA ALA A 418 24.32 -16.17 -16.89
C ALA A 418 25.44 -15.11 -16.87
N ALA A 419 25.47 -14.26 -15.84
CA ALA A 419 26.54 -13.31 -15.61
C ALA A 419 27.82 -14.02 -15.12
N VAL A 420 27.71 -14.89 -14.11
CA VAL A 420 28.84 -15.70 -13.60
C VAL A 420 29.43 -16.61 -14.66
N GLN A 421 28.60 -17.26 -15.49
CA GLN A 421 29.06 -18.09 -16.62
C GLN A 421 29.94 -17.34 -17.65
N ARG A 422 29.96 -16.01 -17.59
CA ARG A 422 30.77 -15.14 -18.46
C ARG A 422 31.88 -14.38 -17.73
N ASN A 423 32.11 -14.67 -16.45
CA ASN A 423 32.94 -13.86 -15.54
C ASN A 423 32.53 -12.38 -15.51
N TYR A 424 31.25 -12.11 -15.70
CA TYR A 424 30.66 -10.78 -15.76
C TYR A 424 29.97 -10.48 -14.43
N LEU A 425 30.49 -9.49 -13.68
CA LEU A 425 30.05 -9.19 -12.32
C LEU A 425 29.60 -7.71 -12.21
N PRO A 426 28.44 -7.34 -12.79
CA PRO A 426 27.91 -5.99 -12.68
C PRO A 426 27.34 -5.71 -11.29
N GLU A 427 27.10 -4.44 -11.02
CA GLU A 427 26.25 -3.98 -9.91
C GLU A 427 24.78 -4.24 -10.23
N TRP A 428 23.98 -4.65 -9.26
CA TRP A 428 22.53 -4.81 -9.42
C TRP A 428 21.78 -3.79 -8.57
N ILE A 429 20.93 -2.97 -9.20
CA ILE A 429 20.15 -1.91 -8.54
C ILE A 429 18.66 -2.20 -8.72
N GLN A 430 18.09 -2.95 -7.78
CA GLN A 430 16.69 -3.37 -7.78
C GLN A 430 15.75 -2.32 -7.20
N LEU A 431 14.51 -2.33 -7.68
CA LEU A 431 13.36 -1.73 -7.01
C LEU A 431 12.55 -2.86 -6.36
N GLY A 432 12.28 -2.73 -5.07
CA GLY A 432 11.41 -3.61 -4.29
C GLY A 432 9.94 -3.42 -4.69
N ASP A 433 9.28 -4.50 -5.06
CA ASP A 433 7.86 -4.55 -5.42
C ASP A 433 6.99 -5.17 -4.31
N GLY A 434 7.59 -5.53 -3.17
CA GLY A 434 7.00 -6.35 -2.11
C GLY A 434 7.29 -7.84 -2.25
N SER A 435 8.01 -8.24 -3.30
CA SER A 435 8.48 -9.62 -3.55
C SER A 435 9.99 -9.68 -3.72
N THR A 436 10.60 -8.87 -4.61
CA THR A 436 12.05 -8.85 -4.87
C THR A 436 12.89 -8.39 -3.68
N ASP A 437 12.31 -7.58 -2.80
CA ASP A 437 12.86 -7.10 -1.54
C ASP A 437 12.59 -8.05 -0.35
N GLY A 438 11.95 -9.19 -0.59
CA GLY A 438 11.91 -10.32 0.35
C GLY A 438 13.20 -11.16 0.32
N TYR A 439 13.54 -11.86 1.40
CA TYR A 439 14.78 -12.66 1.44
C TYR A 439 14.67 -13.98 0.65
N VAL A 440 13.51 -14.66 0.70
CA VAL A 440 13.30 -15.98 0.08
C VAL A 440 13.62 -16.00 -1.43
N PRO A 441 13.02 -15.14 -2.29
CA PRO A 441 13.33 -15.17 -3.72
C PRO A 441 14.77 -14.72 -4.03
N THR A 442 15.40 -13.94 -3.14
CA THR A 442 16.78 -13.48 -3.31
C THR A 442 17.82 -14.54 -2.94
N GLN A 443 17.49 -15.52 -2.10
CA GLN A 443 18.35 -16.68 -1.82
C GLN A 443 18.64 -17.55 -3.07
N TYR A 444 17.84 -17.39 -4.14
CA TYR A 444 18.02 -18.08 -5.42
C TYR A 444 18.89 -17.32 -6.43
N GLN A 445 19.38 -16.12 -6.10
CA GLN A 445 20.38 -15.43 -6.93
C GLN A 445 21.74 -16.12 -6.81
N ASN A 446 22.50 -16.18 -7.90
CA ASN A 446 23.86 -16.73 -7.85
C ASN A 446 24.73 -15.88 -6.90
N PRO A 447 25.27 -16.46 -5.80
CA PRO A 447 25.95 -15.69 -4.77
C PRO A 447 27.21 -14.99 -5.27
N ILE A 448 27.86 -15.49 -6.33
CA ILE A 448 29.06 -14.86 -6.90
C ILE A 448 28.71 -13.56 -7.63
N ALA A 449 27.58 -13.49 -8.33
CA ALA A 449 27.13 -12.27 -9.00
C ALA A 449 26.35 -11.30 -8.11
N PHE A 450 25.78 -11.76 -6.98
CA PHE A 450 24.80 -10.97 -6.22
C PHE A 450 25.24 -10.57 -4.80
N ASN A 451 26.06 -11.38 -4.11
CA ASN A 451 26.51 -11.08 -2.75
C ASN A 451 27.43 -9.85 -2.73
N GLY A 452 27.10 -8.82 -1.95
CA GLY A 452 27.82 -7.54 -1.94
C GLY A 452 27.66 -6.66 -3.20
N HIS A 453 27.33 -7.28 -4.34
CA HIS A 453 27.11 -6.67 -5.65
C HIS A 453 25.69 -6.08 -5.86
N ALA A 454 24.73 -6.44 -5.01
CA ALA A 454 23.33 -6.02 -5.14
C ALA A 454 22.85 -5.03 -4.07
N TRP A 455 22.08 -4.04 -4.52
CA TRP A 455 21.26 -3.14 -3.71
C TRP A 455 19.81 -3.13 -4.17
N VAL A 456 18.87 -2.95 -3.25
CA VAL A 456 17.44 -2.74 -3.53
C VAL A 456 16.92 -1.48 -2.84
N VAL A 457 16.11 -0.68 -3.53
CA VAL A 457 15.31 0.39 -2.90
C VAL A 457 13.94 -0.18 -2.57
N SER A 458 13.56 -0.17 -1.29
CA SER A 458 12.32 -0.80 -0.80
C SER A 458 11.49 0.18 0.03
N TYR A 459 10.17 0.03 -0.03
CA TYR A 459 9.23 0.69 0.87
C TYR A 459 8.92 -0.15 2.14
N GLN A 460 9.35 -1.41 2.19
CA GLN A 460 9.14 -2.31 3.33
C GLN A 460 9.88 -1.83 4.58
N THR A 461 9.34 -2.14 5.76
CA THR A 461 9.94 -1.78 7.05
C THR A 461 10.90 -2.84 7.57
N LYS A 462 11.74 -2.44 8.53
CA LYS A 462 12.66 -3.33 9.23
C LYS A 462 11.85 -4.41 9.96
N GLN A 463 12.00 -5.65 9.50
CA GLN A 463 11.41 -6.82 10.14
C GLN A 463 11.98 -7.02 11.55
N VAL A 464 11.12 -7.45 12.47
CA VAL A 464 11.44 -7.76 13.87
C VAL A 464 11.12 -9.23 14.17
N ASP A 465 11.33 -9.69 15.40
CA ASP A 465 10.84 -10.99 15.83
C ASP A 465 9.28 -11.01 15.81
N ARG A 466 8.65 -12.10 15.36
CA ARG A 466 7.19 -12.26 15.27
C ARG A 466 6.47 -12.24 16.62
N ALA A 467 7.19 -12.39 17.74
CA ALA A 467 6.66 -12.14 19.09
C ALA A 467 6.75 -10.64 19.49
N GLN A 468 7.55 -9.84 18.77
CA GLN A 468 7.73 -8.39 18.97
C GLN A 468 6.94 -7.53 17.96
N GLU A 469 6.35 -8.14 16.93
CA GLU A 469 5.47 -7.44 15.98
C GLU A 469 4.28 -6.77 16.69
N ARG A 470 4.02 -5.48 16.39
CA ARG A 470 2.95 -4.72 17.05
C ARG A 470 1.57 -5.33 16.88
N CYS A 471 1.31 -5.96 15.72
CA CYS A 471 0.07 -6.68 15.47
C CYS A 471 -0.11 -7.88 16.41
N PHE A 472 0.96 -8.57 16.81
CA PHE A 472 0.90 -9.68 17.75
C PHE A 472 0.51 -9.19 19.15
N SER A 473 1.18 -8.15 19.66
CA SER A 473 0.84 -7.51 20.95
C SER A 473 -0.56 -6.90 20.94
N ALA A 474 -0.93 -6.20 19.86
CA ALA A 474 -2.27 -5.61 19.68
C ALA A 474 -3.37 -6.68 19.71
N TYR A 475 -3.19 -7.78 18.99
CA TYR A 475 -4.16 -8.86 19.01
C TYR A 475 -4.29 -9.51 20.39
N LYS A 476 -3.15 -9.77 21.06
CA LYS A 476 -3.10 -10.39 22.39
C LYS A 476 -3.73 -9.54 23.51
N ASP A 477 -3.84 -8.21 23.35
CA ASP A 477 -4.63 -7.36 24.26
C ASP A 477 -6.14 -7.67 24.15
N ALA A 478 -6.65 -7.94 22.95
CA ALA A 478 -8.05 -8.26 22.73
C ALA A 478 -8.38 -9.72 23.07
N ASP A 479 -7.56 -10.68 22.63
CA ASP A 479 -7.66 -12.08 23.06
C ASP A 479 -6.27 -12.69 23.39
N PRO A 480 -5.90 -12.73 24.69
CA PRO A 480 -4.67 -13.38 25.14
C PRO A 480 -4.59 -14.88 24.81
N ARG A 481 -5.75 -15.56 24.68
CA ARG A 481 -5.85 -17.02 24.57
C ARG A 481 -5.79 -17.53 23.12
N ALA A 482 -5.88 -16.64 22.13
CA ALA A 482 -5.73 -17.03 20.73
C ALA A 482 -4.35 -17.67 20.48
N PRO A 483 -4.27 -18.80 19.75
CA PRO A 483 -3.01 -19.49 19.48
C PRO A 483 -2.01 -18.62 18.73
N ASP A 484 -0.74 -18.62 19.17
CA ASP A 484 0.32 -17.79 18.61
C ASP A 484 0.56 -18.04 17.10
N THR A 485 0.35 -19.28 16.65
CA THR A 485 0.40 -19.70 15.23
C THR A 485 -0.57 -18.91 14.37
N ASP A 486 -1.79 -18.73 14.88
CA ASP A 486 -2.92 -18.15 14.17
C ASP A 486 -2.80 -16.62 14.15
N VAL A 487 -2.35 -16.03 15.26
CA VAL A 487 -2.11 -14.59 15.37
C VAL A 487 -0.99 -14.15 14.42
N ARG A 488 0.18 -14.80 14.51
CA ARG A 488 1.35 -14.48 13.66
C ARG A 488 1.13 -14.86 12.20
N GLY A 489 0.47 -15.99 11.95
CA GLY A 489 0.25 -16.49 10.59
C GLY A 489 -0.84 -15.75 9.84
N ARG A 490 -1.94 -15.37 10.51
CA ARG A 490 -3.16 -14.85 9.85
C ARG A 490 -3.63 -13.49 10.37
N ALA A 491 -3.76 -13.31 11.70
CA ALA A 491 -4.35 -12.09 12.24
C ALA A 491 -3.53 -10.83 11.90
N CYS A 492 -2.20 -10.94 12.01
CA CYS A 492 -1.25 -9.88 11.69
C CYS A 492 -1.40 -9.33 10.26
N ALA A 493 -1.66 -10.18 9.26
CA ALA A 493 -1.81 -9.77 7.86
C ALA A 493 -3.01 -8.84 7.58
N LEU A 494 -3.98 -8.78 8.51
CA LEU A 494 -5.12 -7.86 8.44
C LEU A 494 -4.87 -6.54 9.20
N TYR A 495 -3.88 -6.49 10.10
CA TYR A 495 -3.70 -5.40 11.05
C TYR A 495 -3.52 -4.04 10.39
N GLU A 496 -2.68 -3.93 9.36
CA GLU A 496 -2.42 -2.65 8.70
C GLU A 496 -3.67 -2.10 7.97
N ARG A 497 -4.42 -2.99 7.31
CA ARG A 497 -5.66 -2.65 6.59
C ARG A 497 -6.75 -2.18 7.56
N LEU A 498 -6.83 -2.81 8.73
CA LEU A 498 -7.74 -2.44 9.79
C LEU A 498 -7.31 -1.15 10.51
N ARG A 499 -6.03 -1.01 10.87
CA ARG A 499 -5.46 0.22 11.44
C ARG A 499 -5.70 1.41 10.53
N GLN A 500 -5.57 1.23 9.20
CA GLN A 500 -5.96 2.23 8.21
C GLN A 500 -7.46 2.56 8.34
N LEU A 501 -8.37 1.61 8.04
CA LEU A 501 -9.83 1.79 8.15
C LEU A 501 -10.28 2.50 9.43
N PHE A 502 -9.82 2.06 10.60
CA PHE A 502 -10.21 2.64 11.89
C PHE A 502 -9.57 4.00 12.20
N THR A 503 -8.36 4.27 11.68
CA THR A 503 -7.84 5.64 11.64
C THR A 503 -8.78 6.51 10.81
N GLY A 504 -9.19 6.06 9.63
CA GLY A 504 -10.15 6.74 8.75
C GLY A 504 -11.49 7.06 9.41
N ILE A 505 -12.07 6.11 10.15
CA ILE A 505 -13.29 6.31 10.94
C ILE A 505 -13.07 7.38 12.02
N GLN A 506 -11.94 7.33 12.74
CA GLN A 506 -11.64 8.29 13.81
C GLN A 506 -11.35 9.70 13.28
N VAL A 507 -10.64 9.86 12.16
CA VAL A 507 -10.35 11.20 11.61
C VAL A 507 -11.56 11.84 10.90
N ALA A 508 -12.61 11.05 10.60
CA ALA A 508 -13.84 11.56 9.98
C ALA A 508 -14.77 12.33 10.94
N GLY A 509 -14.64 12.14 12.26
CA GLY A 509 -15.60 12.69 13.21
C GLY A 509 -16.95 11.95 13.22
N PRO A 510 -17.93 12.45 14.00
CA PRO A 510 -19.23 11.77 14.15
C PRO A 510 -20.00 11.62 12.84
N LYS A 511 -19.92 12.61 11.93
CA LYS A 511 -20.61 12.64 10.62
C LYS A 511 -19.84 11.81 9.58
N LEU A 512 -19.76 10.50 9.84
CA LEU A 512 -18.97 9.52 9.11
C LEU A 512 -19.50 9.28 7.67
N GLY A 513 -18.62 9.44 6.67
CA GLY A 513 -18.90 9.26 5.25
C GLY A 513 -17.62 9.49 4.41
N PRO A 514 -17.63 9.21 3.09
CA PRO A 514 -16.44 9.35 2.24
C PRO A 514 -15.78 10.73 2.33
N THR A 515 -16.57 11.81 2.29
CA THR A 515 -16.06 13.20 2.33
C THR A 515 -15.47 13.62 3.68
N SER A 516 -15.88 13.01 4.79
CA SER A 516 -15.30 13.29 6.10
C SER A 516 -14.05 12.44 6.37
N VAL A 517 -14.06 11.16 5.98
CA VAL A 517 -12.87 10.29 5.94
C VAL A 517 -11.76 10.94 5.11
N ASP A 518 -12.11 11.42 3.92
CA ASP A 518 -11.22 12.14 3.00
C ASP A 518 -10.56 13.37 3.63
N LYS A 519 -11.36 14.29 4.20
CA LYS A 519 -10.83 15.46 4.91
C LYS A 519 -9.92 15.08 6.08
N GLY A 520 -10.31 14.06 6.85
CA GLY A 520 -9.55 13.60 8.01
C GLY A 520 -8.19 13.01 7.64
N TYR A 521 -8.11 12.22 6.57
CA TYR A 521 -6.83 11.68 6.08
C TYR A 521 -5.90 12.75 5.54
N HIS A 522 -6.43 13.70 4.76
CA HIS A 522 -5.66 14.84 4.24
C HIS A 522 -5.23 15.84 5.34
N ALA A 523 -5.81 15.75 6.53
CA ALA A 523 -5.39 16.50 7.73
C ALA A 523 -4.30 15.80 8.55
N ILE A 524 -3.87 14.58 8.20
CA ILE A 524 -2.76 13.89 8.90
C ILE A 524 -1.44 14.62 8.62
N PRO A 525 -0.69 15.07 9.65
CA PRO A 525 0.57 15.77 9.47
C PRO A 525 1.63 14.95 8.72
N LYS A 526 2.37 15.60 7.82
CA LYS A 526 3.40 15.00 6.96
C LYS A 526 4.71 14.74 7.72
N ILE A 527 4.69 13.77 8.64
CA ILE A 527 5.80 13.45 9.54
C ILE A 527 6.64 12.30 8.97
N ALA A 528 7.96 12.48 8.95
CA ALA A 528 8.92 11.41 8.60
C ALA A 528 9.03 10.38 9.74
N SER A 529 9.28 9.11 9.39
CA SER A 529 9.49 8.08 10.41
C SER A 529 10.92 8.15 10.99
N GLU A 530 10.99 8.12 12.32
CA GLU A 530 12.22 7.91 13.09
C GLU A 530 12.41 6.44 13.51
N ASP A 531 11.38 5.60 13.30
CA ASP A 531 11.38 4.18 13.66
C ASP A 531 11.51 3.31 12.40
N PRO A 532 12.60 2.54 12.23
CA PRO A 532 12.77 1.63 11.09
C PRO A 532 11.66 0.60 10.91
N ALA A 533 10.95 0.21 11.98
CA ALA A 533 9.84 -0.74 11.92
C ALA A 533 8.51 -0.10 11.43
N THR A 534 8.50 1.22 11.16
CA THR A 534 7.31 1.98 10.75
C THR A 534 7.60 2.87 9.53
N PRO A 535 6.73 2.93 8.51
CA PRO A 535 6.90 3.87 7.40
C PRO A 535 6.35 5.25 7.74
N ALA A 536 6.89 6.31 7.13
CA ALA A 536 6.20 7.60 7.04
C ALA A 536 4.88 7.42 6.28
N CYS A 537 3.75 7.68 6.93
CA CYS A 537 2.43 7.33 6.42
C CYS A 537 1.48 8.53 6.49
N PHE A 538 1.23 9.20 5.35
CA PHE A 538 0.39 10.38 5.24
C PHE A 538 -0.11 10.57 3.81
N TYR A 539 -1.15 11.38 3.63
CA TYR A 539 -1.81 11.60 2.35
C TYR A 539 -1.57 13.03 1.87
N ASN A 540 -1.17 13.20 0.61
CA ASN A 540 -1.09 14.52 -0.04
C ASN A 540 -2.44 14.86 -0.68
N VAL A 541 -2.63 16.12 -1.09
CA VAL A 541 -3.86 16.52 -1.83
C VAL A 541 -3.98 15.66 -3.10
N ASP A 542 -5.18 15.08 -3.28
CA ASP A 542 -5.52 14.14 -4.36
C ASP A 542 -4.71 12.83 -4.39
N ASP A 543 -4.15 12.42 -3.24
CA ASP A 543 -3.35 11.20 -3.07
C ASP A 543 -3.95 10.29 -1.98
N TYR A 544 -4.18 9.03 -2.34
CA TYR A 544 -4.93 8.06 -1.53
C TYR A 544 -4.06 6.85 -1.14
N SER A 545 -2.73 6.95 -1.26
CA SER A 545 -1.76 5.94 -0.80
C SER A 545 -1.03 6.42 0.45
N CYS A 546 -0.79 5.56 1.44
CA CYS A 546 -0.31 6.02 2.75
C CYS A 546 1.22 6.15 2.83
N VAL A 547 1.98 5.12 2.44
CA VAL A 547 3.45 5.08 2.63
C VAL A 547 4.17 6.06 1.70
N LYS A 548 5.04 6.92 2.25
CA LYS A 548 5.77 7.99 1.54
C LYS A 548 7.29 7.95 1.68
N ASP A 549 7.84 6.94 2.36
CA ASP A 549 9.27 6.76 2.54
C ASP A 549 9.74 5.36 2.14
N GLY A 550 11.06 5.21 2.05
CA GLY A 550 11.72 3.95 1.78
C GLY A 550 13.17 3.95 2.25
N VAL A 551 13.83 2.81 2.07
CA VAL A 551 15.21 2.54 2.47
C VAL A 551 15.95 1.84 1.33
N ALA A 552 17.23 2.13 1.15
CA ALA A 552 18.10 1.36 0.28
C ALA A 552 18.82 0.29 1.11
N MET A 553 18.76 -0.97 0.68
CA MET A 553 19.33 -2.14 1.37
C MET A 553 20.34 -2.84 0.47
N TRP A 554 21.30 -3.56 1.04
CA TRP A 554 22.27 -4.37 0.28
C TRP A 554 22.18 -5.85 0.63
N TRP A 555 22.48 -6.75 -0.31
CA TRP A 555 22.37 -8.19 -0.07
C TRP A 555 23.63 -8.76 0.60
N ASP A 556 23.43 -9.41 1.76
CA ASP A 556 24.45 -10.18 2.46
C ASP A 556 24.02 -11.65 2.50
N ALA A 557 24.73 -12.50 1.75
CA ALA A 557 24.48 -13.93 1.67
C ALA A 557 24.82 -14.69 2.97
N ASN A 558 25.51 -14.07 3.93
CA ASN A 558 25.90 -14.70 5.20
C ASN A 558 25.01 -14.25 6.38
N ALA A 559 24.39 -13.08 6.29
CA ALA A 559 23.55 -12.55 7.35
C ALA A 559 22.23 -13.33 7.47
N VAL A 560 21.73 -13.46 8.70
CA VAL A 560 20.48 -14.18 9.00
C VAL A 560 19.38 -13.17 9.30
N ALA A 561 18.17 -13.40 8.77
CA ALA A 561 16.99 -12.58 9.03
C ALA A 561 16.29 -12.98 10.35
N PRO A 562 15.62 -12.06 11.06
CA PRO A 562 14.74 -12.42 12.18
C PRO A 562 13.71 -13.48 11.77
N ASN A 563 13.41 -14.42 12.66
CA ASN A 563 12.50 -15.55 12.45
C ASN A 563 12.93 -16.58 11.39
N ASN A 564 14.17 -16.53 10.89
CA ASN A 564 14.70 -17.44 9.89
C ASN A 564 16.02 -18.06 10.38
N SER A 565 16.31 -19.31 10.01
CA SER A 565 17.58 -20.01 10.25
C SER A 565 18.52 -19.99 9.04
N ASN A 566 18.00 -19.74 7.84
CA ASN A 566 18.76 -19.82 6.60
C ASN A 566 19.48 -18.49 6.34
N PRO A 567 20.78 -18.50 5.98
CA PRO A 567 21.53 -17.28 5.69
C PRO A 567 21.09 -16.64 4.36
N GLY A 568 21.39 -15.35 4.20
CA GLY A 568 20.90 -14.51 3.12
C GLY A 568 19.82 -13.55 3.61
N CYS A 569 20.17 -12.27 3.78
CA CYS A 569 19.17 -11.22 4.04
C CYS A 569 19.58 -9.84 3.50
N TRP A 570 18.55 -8.99 3.31
CA TRP A 570 18.74 -7.59 2.96
C TRP A 570 19.16 -6.78 4.19
N ARG A 571 20.38 -6.23 4.16
CA ARG A 571 20.97 -5.42 5.22
C ARG A 571 20.60 -3.95 5.04
N MET A 572 19.95 -3.38 6.05
CA MET A 572 19.58 -1.96 6.09
C MET A 572 20.72 -1.11 6.69
N PRO A 573 21.30 -0.15 5.95
CA PRO A 573 22.39 0.72 6.41
C PRO A 573 21.92 1.79 7.40
N ASN A 574 22.84 2.56 7.99
CA ASN A 574 22.56 3.77 8.77
C ASN A 574 21.45 3.60 9.84
N GLY A 575 21.53 2.53 10.64
CA GLY A 575 20.52 2.21 11.67
C GLY A 575 19.13 1.85 11.11
N ALA A 576 19.04 1.54 9.81
CA ALA A 576 17.81 1.38 9.03
C ALA A 576 16.97 2.67 8.90
N LYS A 577 17.63 3.84 8.86
CA LYS A 577 16.98 5.13 8.59
C LYS A 577 16.25 5.12 7.23
N ARG A 578 15.02 5.62 7.25
CA ARG A 578 14.14 5.78 6.08
C ARG A 578 14.18 7.23 5.58
N TYR A 579 13.84 7.43 4.30
CA TYR A 579 13.85 8.74 3.64
C TYR A 579 12.56 8.93 2.84
N ILE A 580 11.90 10.08 2.99
CA ILE A 580 10.78 10.48 2.11
C ILE A 580 11.31 10.73 0.69
N VAL A 581 10.47 10.57 -0.33
CA VAL A 581 10.79 10.93 -1.73
C VAL A 581 11.44 12.33 -1.80
N GLY A 582 12.62 12.41 -2.41
CA GLY A 582 13.40 13.65 -2.51
C GLY A 582 14.39 13.88 -1.35
N GLN A 583 14.39 13.03 -0.32
CA GLN A 583 15.21 13.19 0.90
C GLN A 583 16.35 12.16 1.07
N PHE A 584 16.63 11.27 0.11
CA PHE A 584 17.88 10.49 0.18
C PHE A 584 19.08 11.46 0.22
N PRO A 585 20.15 11.17 1.00
CA PRO A 585 21.34 12.02 1.05
C PRO A 585 22.20 11.86 -0.21
N SER A 586 22.86 12.95 -0.63
CA SER A 586 23.81 12.95 -1.76
C SER A 586 25.18 12.42 -1.34
N GLN A 587 25.29 11.09 -1.25
CA GLN A 587 26.52 10.36 -0.88
C GLN A 587 26.59 9.02 -1.61
N GLU A 588 27.79 8.47 -1.76
CA GLU A 588 28.01 7.21 -2.48
C GLU A 588 27.44 6.01 -1.70
N THR A 589 26.68 5.12 -2.36
CA THR A 589 25.88 4.12 -1.63
C THR A 589 26.70 3.19 -0.72
N GLN A 590 27.94 2.81 -1.11
CA GLN A 590 28.76 1.92 -0.26
C GLN A 590 29.19 2.58 1.05
N THR A 591 29.33 3.91 1.12
CA THR A 591 29.68 4.59 2.38
C THR A 591 28.57 4.52 3.43
N MET A 592 27.35 4.16 3.03
CA MET A 592 26.22 3.99 3.95
C MET A 592 26.31 2.71 4.80
N LYS A 593 27.12 1.71 4.40
CA LYS A 593 27.19 0.43 5.12
C LYS A 593 27.64 0.59 6.58
N GLY A 594 28.44 1.62 6.87
CA GLY A 594 29.02 1.87 8.20
C GLY A 594 30.17 0.90 8.52
N PRO A 595 30.80 1.04 9.70
CA PRO A 595 31.58 -0.04 10.29
C PRO A 595 30.64 -1.22 10.62
N ASN A 596 31.08 -2.44 10.32
CA ASN A 596 30.29 -3.68 10.43
C ASN A 596 29.95 -4.06 11.88
#